data_AF-R8QEJ2-F1
#
_entry.id   AF-R8QEJ2-F1
#
_cell.length_a   1.000
_cell.length_b   1.000
_cell.length_c   1.000
_cell.angle_alpha   90.00
_cell.angle_beta   90.00
_cell.angle_gamma   90.00
#
_symmetry.space_group_name_H-M   'P 1'
#
loop_
_entity.id
_entity.type
_entity.pdbx_description
1 polymer ?
#
loop_
_entity_poly.entity_id
_entity_poly.type
_entity_poly.pdbx_seq_one_letter_code
_entity_poly.pdbx_strand_id
1 'polypeptide(L)'
;MENVSNVDKLESIKSLQSTINKLENALSQMTQKGANTTLVKKRLKAVCIGLAMLENVWNQRTHHYTLEELAEARNVITGLLPSIERAYEKSKAGSPQRTLLERRIKALEFAIQAIDKFSNQ
;
A
#
# COMPACT_ATOMS: atom_id res chain seq x y z
N MET A 1 -12.23 -3.50 -10.47
CA MET A 1 -11.46 -4.66 -9.95
C MET A 1 -11.82 -5.99 -10.62
N GLU A 2 -12.94 -6.11 -11.31
CA GLU A 2 -13.19 -7.25 -12.22
C GLU A 2 -12.22 -7.12 -13.41
N ASN A 3 -11.55 -8.21 -13.81
CA ASN A 3 -10.53 -8.28 -14.88
C ASN A 3 -9.07 -7.93 -14.52
N VAL A 4 -8.69 -7.88 -13.24
CA VAL A 4 -7.26 -7.85 -12.86
C VAL A 4 -6.62 -9.23 -13.06
N SER A 5 -5.49 -9.30 -13.77
CA SER A 5 -4.78 -10.57 -14.02
C SER A 5 -4.26 -11.21 -12.73
N ASN A 6 -4.13 -12.55 -12.70
CA ASN A 6 -3.60 -13.25 -11.53
C ASN A 6 -2.15 -12.84 -11.21
N VAL A 7 -1.35 -12.53 -12.23
CA VAL A 7 0.01 -12.01 -12.07
C VAL A 7 -0.03 -10.66 -11.35
N ASP A 8 -0.87 -9.73 -11.80
CA ASP A 8 -1.00 -8.41 -11.18
C ASP A 8 -1.50 -8.50 -9.73
N LYS A 9 -2.44 -9.41 -9.45
CA LYS A 9 -2.90 -9.66 -8.07
C LYS A 9 -1.75 -10.11 -7.18
N LEU A 10 -1.02 -11.13 -7.61
CA LEU A 10 0.10 -11.71 -6.86
C LEU A 10 1.23 -10.70 -6.66
N GLU A 11 1.61 -9.97 -7.71
CA GLU A 11 2.64 -8.94 -7.63
C GLU A 11 2.22 -7.80 -6.70
N SER A 12 0.95 -7.40 -6.72
CA SER A 12 0.43 -6.35 -5.85
C SER A 12 0.47 -6.75 -4.38
N ILE A 13 0.00 -7.96 -4.06
CA ILE A 13 0.06 -8.52 -2.70
C ILE A 13 1.52 -8.55 -2.20
N LYS A 14 2.44 -9.11 -2.99
CA LYS A 14 3.88 -9.16 -2.64
C LYS A 14 4.50 -7.77 -2.49
N SER A 15 4.10 -6.83 -3.34
CA SER A 15 4.57 -5.45 -3.31
C SER A 15 4.16 -4.74 -2.00
N LEU A 16 2.92 -4.93 -1.54
CA LEU A 16 2.46 -4.39 -0.26
C LEU A 16 3.13 -5.08 0.92
N GLN A 17 3.25 -6.41 0.92
CA GLN A 17 3.98 -7.15 1.96
C GLN A 17 5.43 -6.65 2.12
N SER A 18 6.16 -6.47 1.01
CA SER A 18 7.51 -5.91 1.04
C SER A 18 7.53 -4.47 1.57
N THR A 19 6.50 -3.69 1.27
CA THR A 19 6.37 -2.30 1.74
C THR A 19 6.10 -2.26 3.25
N ILE A 20 5.26 -3.16 3.78
CA ILE A 20 5.00 -3.34 5.21
C ILE A 20 6.31 -3.67 5.93
N ASN A 21 7.04 -4.70 5.50
CA ASN A 21 8.31 -5.09 6.12
C ASN A 21 9.31 -3.92 6.18
N LYS A 22 9.37 -3.09 5.13
CA LYS A 22 10.23 -1.90 5.11
C LYS A 22 9.78 -0.83 6.10
N LEU A 23 8.47 -0.61 6.24
CA LEU A 23 7.91 0.35 7.20
C LEU A 23 8.07 -0.13 8.64
N GLU A 24 7.94 -1.43 8.90
CA GLU A 24 8.21 -2.04 10.21
C GLU A 24 9.67 -1.86 10.62
N ASN A 25 10.61 -2.16 9.70
CA ASN A 25 12.02 -1.95 9.93
C ASN A 25 12.35 -0.47 10.20
N ALA A 26 11.79 0.44 9.41
CA ALA A 26 11.95 1.88 9.61
C ALA A 26 11.38 2.32 10.97
N LEU A 27 10.18 1.83 11.34
CA LEU A 27 9.55 2.11 12.62
C LEU A 27 10.41 1.64 13.80
N SER A 28 10.93 0.42 13.73
CA SER A 28 11.82 -0.14 14.75
C SER A 28 13.08 0.71 14.91
N GLN A 29 13.78 1.02 13.82
CA GLN A 29 14.99 1.84 13.84
C GLN A 29 14.73 3.26 14.38
N MET A 30 13.63 3.90 13.99
CA MET A 30 13.28 5.24 14.46
C MET A 30 12.90 5.23 15.94
N THR A 31 12.21 4.20 16.41
CA THR A 31 11.86 4.02 17.82
C THR A 31 13.12 3.87 18.66
N GLN A 32 14.08 3.04 18.23
CA GLN A 32 15.36 2.86 18.92
C GLN A 32 16.16 4.15 19.02
N LYS A 33 16.07 5.01 18.00
CA LYS A 33 16.76 6.31 17.95
C LYS A 33 15.99 7.44 18.65
N GLY A 34 14.84 7.17 19.25
CA GLY A 34 13.98 8.18 19.87
C GLY A 34 13.41 9.22 18.89
N ALA A 35 13.37 8.90 17.59
CA ALA A 35 12.86 9.81 16.57
C ALA A 35 11.32 9.81 16.51
N ASN A 36 10.73 10.87 15.94
CA ASN A 36 9.27 10.95 15.76
C ASN A 36 8.77 9.86 14.79
N THR A 37 7.91 8.96 15.27
CA THR A 37 7.41 7.80 14.52
C THR A 37 6.00 7.98 13.94
N THR A 38 5.32 9.09 14.21
CA THR A 38 3.89 9.27 13.91
C THR A 38 3.57 9.02 12.44
N LEU A 39 4.35 9.59 11.52
CA LEU A 39 4.13 9.44 10.09
C LEU A 39 4.34 8.00 9.62
N VAL A 40 5.39 7.33 10.11
CA VAL A 40 5.68 5.94 9.71
C VAL A 40 4.61 4.98 10.24
N LYS A 41 4.13 5.18 11.47
CA LYS A 41 3.00 4.41 12.02
C LYS A 41 1.74 4.57 11.19
N LYS A 42 1.38 5.81 10.82
CA LYS A 42 0.21 6.07 9.95
C LYS A 42 0.33 5.38 8.59
N ARG A 43 1.50 5.49 7.95
CA ARG A 43 1.76 4.83 6.67
C ARG A 43 1.74 3.32 6.78
N LEU A 44 2.33 2.76 7.83
CA LEU A 44 2.31 1.31 8.09
C LEU A 44 0.88 0.81 8.24
N LYS A 45 0.07 1.43 9.10
CA LYS A 45 -1.34 1.07 9.29
C LYS A 45 -2.12 1.13 7.98
N ALA A 46 -1.97 2.20 7.21
CA ALA A 46 -2.66 2.38 5.94
C ALA A 46 -2.29 1.29 4.92
N VAL A 47 -1.00 0.93 4.80
CA VAL A 47 -0.56 -0.13 3.87
C VAL A 47 -1.03 -1.52 4.34
N CYS A 48 -1.06 -1.79 5.65
CA CYS A 48 -1.64 -3.02 6.19
C CYS A 48 -3.13 -3.15 5.85
N ILE A 49 -3.90 -2.05 6.01
CA ILE A 49 -5.31 -2.00 5.61
C ILE A 49 -5.44 -2.24 4.10
N GLY A 50 -4.62 -1.57 3.28
CA GLY A 50 -4.61 -1.77 1.84
C GLY A 50 -4.39 -3.24 1.45
N LEU A 51 -3.43 -3.92 2.08
CA LEU A 51 -3.20 -5.36 1.87
C LEU A 51 -4.42 -6.20 2.26
N ALA A 52 -5.01 -5.93 3.42
CA ALA A 52 -6.20 -6.65 3.89
C ALA A 52 -7.39 -6.48 2.92
N MET A 53 -7.57 -5.28 2.35
CA MET A 53 -8.63 -5.03 1.36
C MET A 53 -8.38 -5.76 0.04
N LEU A 54 -7.13 -5.87 -0.41
CA LEU A 54 -6.79 -6.69 -1.58
C LEU A 54 -7.06 -8.18 -1.34
N GLU A 55 -6.65 -8.68 -0.18
CA GLU A 55 -6.92 -10.06 0.24
C GLU A 55 -8.41 -10.34 0.41
N ASN A 56 -9.19 -9.37 0.88
CA ASN A 56 -10.64 -9.47 0.96
C ASN A 56 -11.27 -9.58 -0.43
N VAL A 57 -10.95 -8.65 -1.33
CA VAL A 57 -11.59 -8.60 -2.65
C VAL A 57 -11.15 -9.77 -3.54
N TRP A 58 -9.90 -10.21 -3.46
CA TRP A 58 -9.38 -11.24 -4.36
C TRP A 58 -9.39 -12.65 -3.78
N ASN A 59 -9.23 -12.78 -2.46
CA ASN A 59 -9.07 -14.07 -1.79
C ASN A 59 -10.17 -14.33 -0.76
N GLN A 60 -11.20 -13.47 -0.70
CA GLN A 60 -12.37 -13.60 0.19
C GLN A 60 -11.99 -13.66 1.68
N ARG A 61 -10.82 -13.11 2.06
CA ARG A 61 -10.43 -13.02 3.47
C ARG A 61 -11.27 -11.98 4.19
N THR A 62 -11.68 -12.27 5.42
CA THR A 62 -12.35 -11.26 6.26
C THR A 62 -11.35 -10.20 6.74
N HIS A 63 -11.84 -8.99 6.98
CA HIS A 63 -11.10 -7.93 7.68
C HIS A 63 -11.96 -7.37 8.83
N HIS A 64 -11.33 -6.69 9.77
CA HIS A 64 -11.99 -6.16 10.97
C HIS A 64 -11.95 -4.62 11.06
N TYR A 65 -11.45 -3.94 10.03
CA TYR A 65 -11.32 -2.49 10.01
C TYR A 65 -12.67 -1.78 9.89
N THR A 66 -12.81 -0.68 10.62
CA THR A 66 -13.99 0.19 10.57
C THR A 66 -13.99 1.08 9.33
N LEU A 67 -15.14 1.63 8.94
CA LEU A 67 -15.24 2.58 7.82
C LEU A 67 -14.33 3.82 8.01
N GLU A 68 -14.18 4.30 9.25
CA GLU A 68 -13.28 5.41 9.58
C GLU A 68 -11.82 5.04 9.31
N GLU A 69 -11.39 3.85 9.73
CA GLU A 69 -10.03 3.36 9.48
C GLU A 69 -9.76 3.15 7.99
N LEU A 70 -10.75 2.67 7.24
CA LEU A 70 -10.68 2.53 5.79
C LEU A 70 -10.54 3.91 5.12
N ALA A 71 -11.33 4.90 5.53
CA ALA A 71 -11.26 6.26 5.01
C ALA A 71 -9.91 6.94 5.32
N GLU A 72 -9.38 6.77 6.55
CA GLU A 72 -8.05 7.26 6.90
C GLU A 72 -6.97 6.58 6.06
N ALA A 73 -7.02 5.26 5.91
CA ALA A 73 -6.07 4.51 5.10
C ALA A 73 -6.07 4.98 3.64
N ARG A 74 -7.25 5.16 3.05
CA ARG A 74 -7.43 5.71 1.71
C ARG A 74 -6.73 7.06 1.55
N ASN A 75 -6.95 7.98 2.49
CA ASN A 75 -6.35 9.32 2.46
C ASN A 75 -4.82 9.26 2.56
N VAL A 76 -4.30 8.41 3.46
CA VAL A 76 -2.86 8.22 3.63
C VAL A 76 -2.23 7.62 2.38
N ILE A 77 -2.82 6.59 1.79
CA ILE A 77 -2.32 5.96 0.54
C ILE A 77 -2.36 6.96 -0.62
N THR A 78 -3.45 7.70 -0.76
CA THR A 78 -3.58 8.75 -1.79
C THR A 78 -2.49 9.81 -1.64
N GLY A 79 -2.21 10.25 -0.41
CA GLY A 79 -1.13 11.20 -0.13
C GLY A 79 0.28 10.67 -0.35
N LEU A 80 0.47 9.34 -0.40
CA LEU A 80 1.76 8.70 -0.68
C LEU A 80 2.08 8.66 -2.18
N LEU A 81 1.07 8.41 -3.03
CA LEU A 81 1.24 8.18 -4.47
C LEU A 81 2.10 9.25 -5.18
N PRO A 82 1.87 10.56 -5.01
CA PRO A 82 2.64 11.58 -5.72
C PRO A 82 4.14 11.53 -5.45
N SER A 83 4.55 11.08 -4.26
CA SER A 83 5.96 10.95 -3.92
C SER A 83 6.62 9.75 -4.61
N ILE A 84 5.87 8.67 -4.79
CA ILE A 84 6.32 7.44 -5.43
C ILE A 84 6.34 7.63 -6.96
N GLU A 85 5.34 8.31 -7.51
CA GLU A 85 5.27 8.69 -8.93
C GLU A 85 6.44 9.58 -9.33
N ARG A 86 6.73 10.64 -8.55
CA ARG A 86 7.93 11.47 -8.79
C ARG A 86 9.23 10.68 -8.74
N ALA A 87 9.32 9.68 -7.87
CA ALA A 87 10.49 8.80 -7.83
C ALA A 87 10.55 7.87 -9.05
N TYR A 88 9.39 7.41 -9.55
CA TYR A 88 9.27 6.60 -10.75
C TYR A 88 9.68 7.38 -12.00
N GLU A 89 9.18 8.61 -12.17
CA GLU A 89 9.54 9.51 -13.28
C GLU A 89 11.05 9.74 -13.37
N LYS A 90 11.71 9.92 -12.22
CA LYS A 90 13.17 10.13 -12.14
C LYS A 90 13.98 8.84 -12.30
N SER A 91 13.35 7.67 -12.27
CA SER A 91 14.05 6.38 -12.35
C SER A 91 14.37 6.00 -13.81
N LYS A 92 15.57 5.44 -14.01
CA LYS A 92 16.03 5.01 -15.34
C LYS A 92 15.12 3.93 -15.92
N ALA A 93 14.75 4.08 -17.19
CA ALA A 93 14.00 3.07 -17.95
C ALA A 93 14.69 1.70 -17.90
N GLY A 94 13.92 0.64 -17.68
CA GLY A 94 14.41 -0.74 -17.55
C GLY A 94 15.19 -1.04 -16.26
N SER A 95 15.35 -0.08 -15.33
CA SER A 95 16.02 -0.36 -14.06
C SER A 95 15.14 -1.19 -13.11
N PRO A 96 15.73 -2.06 -12.27
CA PRO A 96 14.99 -2.76 -11.23
C PRO A 96 14.22 -1.82 -10.30
N GLN A 97 14.75 -0.62 -10.05
CA GLN A 97 14.07 0.41 -9.27
C GLN A 97 12.78 0.89 -9.95
N ARG A 98 12.82 1.11 -11.27
CA ARG A 98 11.62 1.52 -12.02
C ARG A 98 10.53 0.47 -11.94
N THR A 99 10.86 -0.80 -12.17
CA THR A 99 9.93 -1.93 -12.05
C THR A 99 9.37 -2.05 -10.63
N LEU A 100 10.20 -1.87 -9.60
CA LEU A 100 9.73 -1.89 -8.21
C LEU A 100 8.73 -0.76 -7.92
N LEU A 101 9.02 0.45 -8.40
CA LEU A 101 8.16 1.61 -8.19
C LEU A 101 6.82 1.46 -8.94
N GLU A 102 6.85 0.96 -10.17
CA GLU A 102 5.66 0.65 -10.96
C GLU A 102 4.73 -0.33 -10.24
N ARG A 103 5.28 -1.45 -9.75
CA ARG A 103 4.53 -2.45 -8.97
C ARG A 103 3.96 -1.89 -7.67
N ARG A 104 4.62 -0.89 -7.07
CA ARG A 104 4.13 -0.23 -5.85
C ARG A 104 2.99 0.72 -6.15
N ILE A 105 3.11 1.54 -7.19
CA ILE A 105 2.05 2.44 -7.63
C ILE A 105 0.80 1.62 -7.92
N LYS A 106 0.92 0.60 -8.78
CA LYS A 106 -0.19 -0.28 -9.14
C LYS A 106 -0.85 -0.96 -7.93
N ALA A 107 -0.04 -1.45 -6.98
CA ALA A 107 -0.57 -2.08 -5.77
C ALA A 107 -1.33 -1.10 -4.87
N LEU A 108 -0.85 0.14 -4.72
CA LEU A 108 -1.50 1.18 -3.94
C LEU A 108 -2.80 1.68 -4.62
N GLU A 109 -2.81 1.79 -5.95
CA GLU A 109 -4.01 2.10 -6.72
C GLU A 109 -5.09 1.03 -6.55
N PHE A 110 -4.73 -0.25 -6.61
CA PHE A 110 -5.68 -1.33 -6.35
C PHE A 110 -6.18 -1.31 -4.90
N ALA A 111 -5.32 -0.98 -3.93
CA ALA A 111 -5.73 -0.86 -2.53
C ALA A 111 -6.78 0.27 -2.35
N ILE A 112 -6.59 1.42 -3.00
CA ILE A 112 -7.59 2.50 -3.00
C ILE A 112 -8.90 2.01 -3.62
N GLN A 113 -8.86 1.37 -4.79
CA GLN A 113 -10.07 0.84 -5.44
C GLN A 113 -10.80 -0.19 -4.56
N ALA A 114 -10.07 -1.03 -3.83
CA ALA A 114 -10.64 -2.02 -2.93
C ALA A 114 -11.34 -1.36 -1.74
N ILE A 115 -10.74 -0.33 -1.16
CA ILE A 115 -11.34 0.48 -0.09
C ILE A 115 -12.60 1.20 -0.60
N ASP A 116 -12.53 1.79 -1.80
CA ASP A 116 -13.64 2.53 -2.40
C ASP A 116 -14.82 1.61 -2.72
N LYS A 117 -14.57 0.37 -3.16
CA LYS A 117 -15.63 -0.61 -3.39
C LYS A 117 -16.38 -0.94 -2.09
N PHE A 118 -15.67 -1.09 -0.98
CA PHE A 118 -16.27 -1.41 0.32
C PHE A 118 -17.04 -0.23 0.92
N SER A 119 -16.57 1.00 0.68
CA SER A 119 -17.20 2.22 1.22
C SER A 119 -18.48 2.63 0.47
N ASN A 120 -18.70 2.08 -0.73
CA ASN A 120 -19.89 2.32 -1.55
C ASN A 120 -20.91 1.16 -1.50
N GLN A 121 -20.71 0.19 -0.60
CA GLN A 121 -21.70 -0.86 -0.28
C GLN A 121 -22.56 -0.43 0.91
#